data_AF-A0A8H4X650-F1
#
_entry.id   AF-A0A8H4X650-F1
#
_cell.length_a   1.000
_cell.length_b   1.000
_cell.length_c   1.000
_cell.angle_alpha   90.00
_cell.angle_beta   90.00
_cell.angle_gamma   90.00
#
_symmetry.space_group_name_H-M   'P 1'
#
loop_
_entity.id
_entity.type
_entity.pdbx_description
1 polymer ?
#
loop_
_entity_poly.entity_id
_entity_poly.type
_entity_poly.pdbx_seq_one_letter_code
_entity_poly.pdbx_strand_id
1 'polypeptide(L)'
;MHCDTSIWGADAAEFNPKRWFDGNNQLIKPPKDTFLPWSSGPRVCPGMKMSQVEFVATMATLFRHARCEVLPLTIEEKPEEGRKRLVDMMEDSISKLTLQVKDGTEVKLRWVV
;
A
#
# COMPACT_ATOMS: atom_id res chain seq x y z
N MET A 1 4.06 10.20 -12.60
CA MET A 1 5.32 9.45 -12.38
C MET A 1 5.05 8.07 -11.81
N HIS A 2 4.64 7.88 -10.54
CA HIS A 2 4.46 6.53 -9.98
C HIS A 2 3.29 5.76 -10.60
N CYS A 3 2.28 6.47 -11.12
CA CYS A 3 1.16 5.89 -11.87
C CYS A 3 1.26 6.16 -13.39
N ASP A 4 2.45 6.52 -13.90
CA ASP A 4 2.65 6.79 -15.33
C ASP A 4 2.65 5.49 -16.14
N THR A 5 1.65 5.32 -17.00
CA THR A 5 1.47 4.09 -17.79
C THR A 5 2.55 3.87 -18.83
N SER A 6 3.27 4.91 -19.27
CA SER A 6 4.39 4.78 -20.21
C SER A 6 5.62 4.13 -19.56
N ILE A 7 5.74 4.25 -18.23
CA ILE A 7 6.84 3.66 -17.43
C ILE A 7 6.41 2.33 -16.83
N TRP A 8 5.22 2.27 -16.25
CA TRP A 8 4.79 1.17 -15.39
C TRP A 8 3.83 0.19 -16.06
N GLY A 9 3.39 0.47 -17.29
CA GLY A 9 2.44 -0.35 -18.04
C GLY A 9 0.98 0.06 -17.79
N ALA A 10 0.05 -0.65 -18.45
CA ALA A 10 -1.38 -0.35 -18.35
C ALA A 10 -1.95 -0.53 -16.92
N ASP A 11 -1.33 -1.40 -16.12
CA ASP A 11 -1.71 -1.72 -14.75
C ASP A 11 -1.00 -0.80 -13.72
N ALA A 12 -0.49 0.37 -14.13
CA ALA A 12 0.24 1.30 -13.26
C ALA A 12 -0.56 1.77 -12.02
N ALA A 13 -1.90 1.78 -12.11
CA ALA A 13 -2.79 2.12 -11.01
C ALA A 13 -3.16 0.92 -10.12
N GLU A 14 -2.80 -0.30 -10.52
CA GLU A 14 -3.14 -1.52 -9.77
C GLU A 14 -2.09 -1.85 -8.72
N PHE A 15 -2.54 -2.35 -7.56
CA PHE A 15 -1.66 -2.92 -6.55
C PHE A 15 -1.12 -4.27 -7.01
N ASN A 16 0.02 -4.24 -7.71
CA ASN A 16 0.69 -5.43 -8.25
C ASN A 16 2.11 -5.61 -7.66
N PRO A 17 2.28 -6.33 -6.55
CA PRO A 17 3.59 -6.61 -5.95
C PRO A 17 4.53 -7.40 -6.87
N LYS A 18 4.00 -8.18 -7.82
CA LYS A 18 4.82 -8.99 -8.73
C LYS A 18 5.64 -8.12 -9.69
N ARG A 19 5.28 -6.84 -9.89
CA ARG A 19 6.03 -5.88 -10.73
C ARG A 19 7.49 -5.71 -10.27
N TRP A 20 7.78 -5.99 -9.01
CA TRP A 20 9.12 -5.86 -8.43
C TRP A 20 10.00 -7.09 -8.60
N PHE A 21 9.51 -8.14 -9.28
CA PHE A 21 10.22 -9.39 -9.49
C PHE A 21 10.33 -9.73 -10.98
N ASP A 22 11.46 -10.30 -11.38
CA ASP A 22 11.64 -10.84 -12.74
C ASP A 22 11.07 -12.27 -12.87
N GLY A 23 11.18 -12.85 -14.08
CA GLY A 23 10.73 -14.22 -14.35
C GLY A 23 11.47 -15.31 -13.54
N ASN A 24 12.59 -14.97 -12.91
CA ASN A 24 13.38 -15.85 -12.04
C ASN A 24 13.21 -15.50 -10.54
N ASN A 25 12.18 -14.71 -10.23
CA ASN A 25 11.84 -14.28 -8.88
C ASN A 25 12.94 -13.46 -8.18
N GLN A 26 13.79 -12.77 -8.96
CA GLN A 26 14.80 -11.83 -8.47
C GLN A 26 14.24 -10.40 -8.42
N LEU A 27 14.73 -9.61 -7.46
CA LEU A 27 14.31 -8.22 -7.32
C LEU A 27 14.76 -7.37 -8.51
N ILE A 28 13.82 -6.65 -9.11
CA ILE A 28 14.09 -5.68 -10.17
C ILE A 28 14.37 -4.32 -9.55
N LYS A 29 15.45 -3.68 -10.02
CA LYS A 29 15.67 -2.26 -9.78
C LYS A 29 14.93 -1.45 -10.85
N PRO A 30 13.97 -0.58 -10.48
CA PRO A 30 13.30 0.25 -11.46
C PRO A 30 14.29 1.20 -12.16
N PRO A 31 13.97 1.67 -13.38
CA PRO A 31 14.77 2.69 -14.04
C PRO A 31 15.04 3.89 -13.13
N LYS A 32 16.17 4.55 -13.35
CA LYS A 32 16.55 5.70 -12.53
C LYS A 32 15.47 6.79 -12.62
N ASP A 33 15.17 7.42 -11.48
CA ASP A 33 14.26 8.57 -11.38
C ASP A 33 12.79 8.29 -11.78
N THR A 34 12.38 7.03 -11.92
CA THR A 34 10.97 6.67 -12.17
C THR A 34 10.20 6.31 -10.91
N PHE A 35 10.89 5.88 -9.85
CA PHE A 35 10.32 5.54 -8.55
C PHE A 35 11.03 6.32 -7.44
N LEU A 36 10.31 7.26 -6.83
CA LEU A 36 10.85 8.24 -5.87
C LEU A 36 10.04 8.31 -4.56
N PRO A 37 9.84 7.19 -3.83
CA PRO A 37 9.08 7.17 -2.58
C PRO A 37 9.69 8.01 -1.44
N TRP A 38 11.01 8.28 -1.48
CA TRP A 38 11.73 9.10 -0.50
C TRP A 38 12.33 10.37 -1.12
N SER A 39 11.87 10.78 -2.31
CA SER A 39 12.53 11.79 -3.16
C SER A 39 13.96 11.37 -3.57
N SER A 40 14.76 12.29 -4.10
CA SER A 40 16.17 12.08 -4.47
C SER A 40 17.01 13.34 -4.29
N GLY A 41 18.33 13.22 -4.44
CA GLY A 41 19.27 14.34 -4.38
C GLY A 41 19.55 14.85 -2.95
N PRO A 42 20.06 16.09 -2.80
CA PRO A 42 20.47 16.65 -1.51
C PRO A 42 19.34 16.78 -0.47
N ARG A 43 18.08 16.68 -0.89
CA ARG A 43 16.88 16.76 -0.06
C ARG A 43 16.13 15.43 0.03
N VAL A 44 16.80 14.31 -0.27
CA VAL A 44 16.26 12.97 -0.03
C VAL A 44 15.84 12.81 1.42
N CYS A 45 14.78 12.04 1.67
CA CYS A 45 14.26 11.83 3.02
C CYS A 45 15.38 11.33 3.97
N PRO A 46 15.71 12.06 5.04
CA PRO A 46 16.77 11.64 5.97
C PRO A 46 16.40 10.35 6.71
N GLY A 47 15.11 10.04 6.83
CA GLY A 47 14.58 8.83 7.47
C GLY A 47 14.50 7.59 6.57
N MET A 48 14.99 7.63 5.32
CA MET A 48 14.82 6.51 4.37
C MET A 48 15.25 5.16 4.95
N LYS A 49 16.48 5.05 5.45
CA LYS A 49 17.01 3.79 5.99
C LYS A 49 16.24 3.31 7.23
N MET A 50 15.89 4.23 8.12
CA MET A 50 15.08 3.93 9.31
C MET A 50 13.71 3.39 8.90
N SER A 51 13.00 4.10 8.02
CA SER A 51 11.65 3.71 7.60
C SER A 51 11.60 2.37 6.87
N GLN A 52 12.65 2.01 6.12
CA GLN A 52 12.73 0.70 5.48
C GLN A 52 12.80 -0.44 6.51
N VAL A 53 13.62 -0.27 7.54
CA VAL A 53 13.76 -1.27 8.62
C VAL A 53 12.49 -1.34 9.46
N GLU A 54 11.98 -0.19 9.91
CA GLU A 54 10.78 -0.13 10.76
C GLU A 54 9.55 -0.67 10.03
N PHE A 55 9.34 -0.32 8.76
CA PHE A 55 8.19 -0.80 7.99
C PHE A 55 8.19 -2.33 7.90
N VAL A 56 9.33 -2.94 7.56
CA VAL A 56 9.45 -4.40 7.46
C VAL A 56 9.26 -5.04 8.84
N ALA A 57 9.87 -4.49 9.88
CA ALA A 57 9.74 -5.00 11.25
C ALA A 57 8.28 -4.94 11.75
N THR A 58 7.57 -3.84 11.51
CA THR A 58 6.17 -3.68 11.89
C THR A 58 5.27 -4.66 11.15
N MET A 59 5.40 -4.78 9.83
CA MET A 59 4.63 -5.74 9.03
C MET A 59 4.89 -7.18 9.48
N ALA A 60 6.16 -7.56 9.61
CA ALA A 60 6.54 -8.89 10.07
C ALA A 60 6.02 -9.18 11.48
N THR A 61 6.04 -8.21 12.39
CA THR A 61 5.56 -8.39 13.77
C THR A 61 4.05 -8.53 13.83
N LEU A 62 3.31 -7.65 13.16
CA LEU A 62 1.84 -7.69 13.14
C LEU A 62 1.33 -8.99 12.52
N PHE A 63 1.86 -9.35 11.35
CA PHE A 63 1.35 -10.48 10.57
C PHE A 63 1.98 -11.84 10.91
N ARG A 64 2.95 -11.89 11.83
CA ARG A 64 3.48 -13.16 12.34
C ARG A 64 2.47 -13.92 13.19
N HIS A 65 1.63 -13.20 13.93
CA HIS A 65 0.71 -13.77 14.92
C HIS A 65 -0.74 -13.37 14.74
N ALA A 66 -1.03 -12.37 13.90
CA ALA A 66 -2.39 -11.92 13.67
C ALA A 66 -2.69 -11.81 12.18
N ARG A 67 -3.97 -11.99 11.84
CA ARG A 67 -4.55 -11.70 10.53
C ARG A 67 -5.47 -10.49 10.67
N CYS A 68 -5.46 -9.64 9.64
CA CYS A 68 -6.39 -8.52 9.54
C CYS A 68 -7.52 -8.94 8.59
N GLU A 69 -8.76 -8.86 9.08
CA GLU A 69 -9.95 -9.20 8.31
C GLU A 69 -10.91 -8.02 8.27
N VAL A 70 -11.76 -7.97 7.24
CA VAL A 70 -12.85 -6.99 7.17
C VAL A 70 -13.83 -7.26 8.31
N LEU A 71 -14.23 -6.21 9.02
CA LEU A 71 -15.33 -6.31 9.99
C LEU A 71 -16.65 -6.07 9.23
N PRO A 72 -17.57 -7.06 9.21
CA PRO A 72 -18.87 -6.88 8.59
C PRO A 72 -19.67 -5.77 9.28
N LEU A 73 -20.30 -4.88 8.51
CA LEU A 73 -21.19 -3.84 9.04
C LEU A 73 -22.60 -4.38 9.31
N THR A 74 -23.00 -5.41 8.57
CA THR A 74 -24.29 -6.08 8.68
C THR A 74 -24.10 -7.59 8.72
N ILE A 75 -25.07 -8.30 9.30
CA ILE A 75 -25.04 -9.78 9.41
C ILE A 75 -24.97 -10.45 8.03
N GLU A 76 -25.54 -9.80 7.02
CA GLU A 76 -25.66 -10.33 5.66
C GLU A 76 -24.51 -9.90 4.73
N GLU A 77 -23.59 -9.02 5.18
CA GLU A 77 -22.51 -8.52 4.32
C GLU A 77 -21.53 -9.64 3.98
N LYS A 78 -21.34 -9.89 2.69
CA LYS A 78 -20.35 -10.88 2.23
C LYS A 78 -18.94 -10.31 2.36
N PRO A 79 -17.92 -11.15 2.59
CA PRO A 79 -16.53 -10.69 2.70
C PRO A 79 -16.04 -9.88 1.49
N GLU A 80 -16.45 -10.24 0.28
CA GLU A 80 -16.09 -9.53 -0.96
C GLU A 80 -16.71 -8.13 -1.04
N GLU A 81 -17.95 -7.97 -0.57
CA GLU A 81 -18.64 -6.68 -0.54
C GLU A 81 -17.96 -5.76 0.48
N GLY A 82 -17.63 -6.28 1.66
CA GLY A 82 -16.87 -5.54 2.66
C GLY A 82 -15.47 -5.15 2.20
N ARG A 83 -14.78 -6.04 1.46
CA ARG A 83 -13.47 -5.73 0.87
C ARG A 83 -13.58 -4.63 -0.17
N LYS A 84 -14.56 -4.72 -1.08
CA LYS A 84 -14.82 -3.70 -2.08
C LYS A 84 -15.08 -2.35 -1.43
N ARG A 85 -15.92 -2.30 -0.38
CA ARG A 85 -16.20 -1.10 0.40
C ARG A 85 -14.92 -0.46 0.95
N LEU A 86 -14.01 -1.24 1.54
CA LEU A 86 -12.75 -0.69 2.05
C LEU A 86 -11.83 -0.18 0.93
N VAL A 87 -11.82 -0.83 -0.23
CA VAL A 87 -11.07 -0.34 -1.40
C VAL A 87 -11.67 0.96 -1.92
N ASP A 88 -13.00 1.03 -2.07
CA ASP A 88 -13.71 2.25 -2.49
C ASP A 88 -13.41 3.42 -1.53
N MET A 89 -13.31 3.15 -0.21
CA MET A 89 -12.87 4.14 0.77
C MET A 89 -11.40 4.56 0.60
N MET A 90 -10.50 3.62 0.26
CA MET A 90 -9.09 3.94 0.02
C MET A 90 -8.91 4.84 -1.21
N GLU A 91 -9.72 4.63 -2.25
CA GLU A 91 -9.73 5.46 -3.46
C GLU A 91 -10.31 6.87 -3.19
N ASP A 92 -11.29 7.02 -2.28
CA ASP A 92 -11.77 8.33 -1.80
C ASP A 92 -10.78 8.97 -0.79
N SER A 93 -9.58 9.25 -1.30
CA SER A 93 -8.49 9.87 -0.57
C SER A 93 -8.38 11.37 -0.85
N ILE A 94 -7.94 12.11 0.16
CA ILE A 94 -7.74 13.55 0.12
C ILE A 94 -6.29 13.90 0.46
N SER A 95 -5.74 14.88 -0.25
CA SER A 95 -4.43 15.44 0.06
C SER A 95 -4.59 16.60 1.03
N LYS A 96 -4.21 16.39 2.29
CA LYS A 96 -4.06 17.48 3.28
C LYS A 96 -2.57 17.83 3.38
N LEU A 97 -1.94 17.53 4.52
CA LEU A 97 -0.48 17.52 4.66
C LEU A 97 0.13 16.22 4.11
N THR A 98 -0.59 15.12 4.29
CA THR A 98 -0.30 13.80 3.71
C THR A 98 -1.54 13.30 2.98
N LEU A 99 -1.37 12.30 2.12
CA LEU A 99 -2.50 11.56 1.53
C LEU A 99 -3.21 10.78 2.65
N GLN A 100 -4.51 10.97 2.77
CA GLN A 100 -5.32 10.37 3.81
C GLN A 100 -6.65 9.88 3.22
N VAL A 101 -7.15 8.75 3.72
CA VAL A 101 -8.55 8.35 3.49
C VAL A 101 -9.45 9.43 4.09
N LYS A 102 -10.43 9.91 3.33
CA LYS A 102 -11.29 11.02 3.73
C LYS A 102 -12.00 10.77 5.06
N ASP A 103 -12.64 9.61 5.18
CA ASP A 103 -13.39 9.17 6.36
C ASP A 103 -12.71 7.97 7.05
N GLY A 104 -11.44 8.16 7.44
CA GLY A 104 -10.60 7.09 8.01
C GLY A 104 -11.16 6.41 9.27
N THR A 105 -12.06 7.07 10.02
CA THR A 105 -12.73 6.49 11.19
C THR A 105 -13.73 5.39 10.83
N GLU A 106 -14.19 5.37 9.59
CA GLU A 106 -15.14 4.38 9.08
C GLU A 106 -14.48 3.12 8.55
N VAL A 107 -13.15 3.06 8.53
CA VAL A 107 -12.40 1.85 8.18
C VAL A 107 -12.60 0.82 9.28
N LYS A 108 -13.52 -0.12 9.07
CA LYS A 108 -13.83 -1.19 10.03
C LYS A 108 -13.06 -2.47 9.68
N LEU A 109 -12.05 -2.75 10.48
CA LEU A 109 -11.22 -3.95 10.41
C LEU A 109 -11.24 -4.66 11.76
N ARG A 110 -11.00 -5.97 11.75
CA ARG A 110 -10.79 -6.77 12.96
C ARG A 110 -9.46 -7.52 12.89
N TRP A 111 -8.81 -7.67 14.03
CA TRP A 111 -7.62 -8.50 14.18
C TRP A 111 -8.01 -9.87 14.72
N VAL A 112 -7.51 -10.92 14.09
CA VAL A 112 -7.73 -12.32 14.47
C VAL A 112 -6.37 -12.93 14.79
N VAL A 113 -6.17 -13.38 16.03
CA VAL A 113 -4.94 -14.04 16.51
C VAL A 113 -5.06 -15.55 16.32
#